data_AF-A0A9D7K8C5-F1
#
_entry.id   AF-A0A9D7K8C5-F1
#
_cell.length_a   1.000
_cell.length_b   1.000
_cell.length_c   1.000
_cell.angle_alpha   90.00
_cell.angle_beta   90.00
_cell.angle_gamma   90.00
#
_symmetry.space_group_name_H-M   'P 1'
#
loop_
_entity.id
_entity.type
_entity.pdbx_description
1 polymer ?
#
loop_
_entity_poly.entity_id
_entity_poly.type
_entity_poly.pdbx_seq_one_letter_code
_entity_poly.pdbx_strand_id
1 'polypeptide(L)' 'MSNTVNYENIFRICKEEMENPRILLETVAADILIRLKTEFPEIRNGFIRIKKQAPQLGGKVESSFVEMTL' A
#
# COMPACT_ATOMS: atom_id res chain seq x y z
N MET A 1 16.67 -6.94 -21.78
CA MET A 1 15.72 -7.64 -20.90
C MET A 1 15.44 -6.74 -19.69
N SER A 2 14.80 -5.59 -19.93
CA SER A 2 14.85 -4.46 -18.97
C SER A 2 13.47 -3.91 -18.63
N ASN A 3 12.45 -4.76 -18.61
CA ASN A 3 11.08 -4.39 -18.23
C ASN A 3 10.64 -5.12 -16.94
N THR A 4 11.60 -5.55 -16.12
CA THR A 4 11.29 -6.23 -14.86
C THR A 4 11.34 -5.21 -13.75
N VAL A 5 10.17 -4.71 -13.36
CA VAL A 5 10.03 -3.91 -12.14
C VAL A 5 10.56 -4.74 -10.99
N ASN A 6 11.56 -4.22 -10.27
CA ASN A 6 12.17 -4.95 -9.17
C ASN A 6 11.21 -4.98 -7.97
N TYR A 7 10.61 -6.14 -7.72
CA TYR A 7 9.70 -6.36 -6.59
C TYR A 7 10.37 -6.10 -5.22
N GLU A 8 11.69 -6.20 -5.12
CA GLU A 8 12.42 -5.84 -3.90
C GLU A 8 12.28 -4.35 -3.58
N ASN A 9 12.38 -3.49 -4.60
CA ASN A 9 12.17 -2.05 -4.43
C ASN A 9 10.71 -1.75 -4.09
N ILE A 10 9.74 -2.42 -4.73
CA ILE A 10 8.31 -2.29 -4.37
C ILE A 10 8.11 -2.66 -2.90
N PHE A 11 8.65 -3.80 -2.46
CA PHE A 11 8.52 -4.27 -1.09
C PHE A 11 9.15 -3.28 -0.10
N ARG A 12 10.33 -2.73 -0.43
CA ARG A 12 11.00 -1.72 0.38
C ARG A 12 10.14 -0.47 0.54
N ILE A 13 9.57 0.05 -0.53
CA ILE A 13 8.67 1.21 -0.50
C ILE A 13 7.45 0.92 0.40
N CYS A 14 6.78 -0.22 0.19
CA CYS A 14 5.65 -0.62 1.02
C CYS A 14 6.02 -0.71 2.50
N LYS A 15 7.21 -1.23 2.82
CA LYS A 15 7.69 -1.34 4.19
C LYS A 15 7.94 0.03 4.81
N GLU A 16 8.64 0.92 4.10
CA GLU A 16 8.93 2.28 4.57
C GLU A 16 7.64 3.07 4.83
N GLU A 17 6.65 3.00 3.94
CA GLU A 17 5.36 3.68 4.16
C GLU A 17 4.55 3.05 5.30
N MET A 18 4.63 1.72 5.49
CA MET A 18 3.98 1.03 6.61
C MET A 18 4.66 1.27 7.96
N GLU A 19 5.96 1.59 7.98
CA GLU A 19 6.69 1.99 9.18
C GLU A 19 6.32 3.41 9.65
N ASN A 20 5.72 4.22 8.79
CA ASN A 20 5.19 5.53 9.14
C ASN A 20 3.74 5.41 9.65
N PRO A 21 3.48 5.52 10.96
CA PRO A 21 2.13 5.40 11.49
C PRO A 21 1.25 6.55 10.99
N ARG A 22 0.14 6.20 10.33
CA ARG A 22 -0.92 7.14 9.92
C ARG A 22 -2.21 6.86 10.70
N ILE A 23 -3.06 7.89 10.80
CA ILE A 23 -4.38 7.79 11.43
C ILE A 23 -5.32 6.92 10.58
N LEU A 24 -5.18 6.99 9.25
CA LEU A 24 -6.04 6.32 8.26
C LEU A 24 -5.20 5.39 7.38
N LEU A 25 -5.73 4.21 7.05
CA LEU A 25 -5.07 3.24 6.17
C LEU A 25 -5.09 3.70 4.71
N GLU A 26 -6.11 4.49 4.37
CA GLU A 26 -6.27 5.18 3.09
C GLU A 26 -5.06 6.06 2.78
N THR A 27 -4.54 6.77 3.79
CA THR A 27 -3.35 7.62 3.62
C THR A 27 -2.13 6.80 3.29
N VAL A 28 -1.90 5.68 4.00
CA VAL A 28 -0.78 4.76 3.71
C VAL A 28 -0.92 4.16 2.31
N ALA A 29 -2.13 3.71 1.93
CA ALA A 29 -2.39 3.16 0.61
C ALA A 29 -2.14 4.17 -0.52
N ALA A 30 -2.58 5.42 -0.33
CA ALA A 30 -2.36 6.50 -1.27
C ALA A 30 -0.87 6.87 -1.38
N ASP A 31 -0.17 7.00 -0.26
CA ASP A 31 1.27 7.33 -0.23
C ASP A 31 2.09 6.26 -0.98
N ILE A 32 1.81 4.97 -0.74
CA ILE A 32 2.46 3.87 -1.48
C ILE A 32 2.19 3.97 -2.97
N LEU A 33 0.95 4.19 -3.39
CA LEU A 33 0.58 4.28 -4.81
C LEU A 33 1.25 5.46 -5.51
N ILE A 34 1.26 6.64 -4.87
CA ILE A 34 1.92 7.85 -5.40
C ILE A 34 3.41 7.60 -5.55
N ARG A 35 4.04 6.99 -4.55
CA ARG A 35 5.47 6.71 -4.56
C ARG A 35 5.85 5.67 -5.60
N LEU A 36 5.06 4.60 -5.75
CA LEU A 36 5.23 3.62 -6.83
C LEU A 36 5.10 4.25 -8.21
N LYS A 37 4.11 5.12 -8.43
CA LYS A 37 3.94 5.84 -9.70
C LYS A 37 5.11 6.78 -9.99
N THR A 38 5.69 7.38 -8.95
CA THR A 38 6.80 8.34 -9.06
C THR A 38 8.12 7.63 -9.33
N GLU A 39 8.42 6.54 -8.62
CA GLU A 39 9.65 5.77 -8.80
C GLU A 39 9.59 4.84 -10.03
N PHE A 40 8.40 4.40 -10.42
CA PHE A 40 8.16 3.52 -11.57
C PHE A 40 7.09 4.11 -12.50
N PRO A 41 7.42 5.13 -13.30
CA PRO A 41 6.48 5.75 -14.25
C PRO A 41 6.00 4.78 -15.36
N GLU A 42 6.65 3.64 -15.51
CA GLU A 42 6.24 2.53 -16.38
C GLU A 42 5.02 1.75 -15.86
N ILE A 43 4.69 1.86 -14.56
CA ILE A 43 3.49 1.27 -13.97
C ILE A 43 2.26 2.07 -14.43
N ARG A 44 1.48 1.48 -15.33
CA ARG A 44 0.24 2.08 -15.84
C ARG A 44 -0.95 1.87 -14.92
N ASN A 45 -0.98 0.73 -14.23
CA ASN A 45 -2.07 0.32 -13.37
C ASN A 45 -1.46 -0.31 -12.12
N GLY A 46 -1.97 0.07 -10.95
CA GLY A 46 -1.52 -0.44 -9.66
C GLY A 46 -2.73 -0.77 -8.80
N PHE A 47 -2.68 -1.92 -8.13
CA PHE A 47 -3.70 -2.33 -7.18
C PHE A 47 -3.05 -2.56 -5.83
N ILE A 48 -3.55 -1.88 -4.80
CA ILE A 48 -3.07 -2.05 -3.43
C ILE A 48 -4.22 -2.40 -2.51
N ARG A 49 -3.95 -3.36 -1.62
CA ARG A 49 -4.89 -3.77 -0.58
C ARG A 49 -4.16 -3.85 0.75
N ILE A 50 -4.62 -3.05 1.72
CA ILE A 50 -4.09 -3.04 3.08
C ILE A 50 -5.15 -3.60 4.01
N LYS A 51 -4.78 -4.63 4.77
CA LYS A 51 -5.69 -5.31 5.71
C LYS A 51 -5.21 -5.06 7.14
N LYS A 52 -6.09 -4.51 7.98
CA LYS A 52 -5.90 -4.39 9.42
C LYS A 52 -6.63 -5.54 10.10
N GLN A 53 -5.86 -6.43 10.71
CA GLN A 53 -6.40 -7.53 11.51
C GLN A 53 -6.88 -7.00 12.87
N ALA A 54 -8.00 -7.52 13.36
CA ALA A 54 -8.59 -7.17 14.67
C ALA A 54 -8.67 -5.65 14.97
N PRO A 55 -9.33 -4.84 14.13
CA PRO A 55 -9.53 -3.42 14.42
C PRO A 55 -10.43 -3.25 15.66
N GLN A 56 -10.07 -2.31 16.53
CA GLN A 56 -10.81 -1.99 17.77
C GLN A 56 -12.06 -1.14 17.48
N LEU A 57 -12.96 -1.64 16.64
CA LEU A 57 -14.17 -0.94 16.17
C LEU A 57 -15.37 -1.04 17.13
N GLY A 58 -15.12 -1.18 18.44
CA GLY A 58 -16.20 -1.32 19.44
C GLY A 58 -16.97 -2.65 19.38
N GLY A 59 -16.53 -3.60 18.55
CA GLY A 59 -17.08 -4.96 18.42
C GLY A 59 -16.02 -5.95 17.90
N LYS A 60 -16.29 -7.26 17.95
CA LYS A 60 -15.40 -8.29 17.39
C LYS A 60 -15.48 -8.25 15.86
N VAL A 61 -14.54 -7.55 15.23
CA VAL A 61 -14.34 -7.56 13.79
C VAL A 61 -13.11 -8.41 13.49
N GLU A 62 -13.22 -9.43 12.63
CA GLU A 62 -12.07 -10.26 12.24
C GLU A 62 -11.00 -9.44 11.51
N SER A 63 -11.42 -8.56 10.60
CA SER A 63 -10.51 -7.65 9.90
C SER A 63 -11.25 -6.56 9.15
N SER A 64 -10.59 -5.41 8.97
CA SER A 64 -10.99 -4.38 8.00
C SER A 64 -9.92 -4.28 6.91
N PHE A 65 -10.31 -3.91 5.70
CA PHE A 65 -9.37 -3.66 4.63
C PHE A 65 -9.73 -2.38 3.86
N VAL A 66 -8.70 -1.77 3.30
CA VAL A 66 -8.81 -0.65 2.34
C VAL A 66 -8.18 -1.12 1.04
N GLU A 67 -8.81 -0.75 -0.07
CA GLU A 67 -8.39 -1.11 -1.41
C GLU A 67 -8.41 0.13 -2.29
N MET A 68 -7.33 0.36 -3.03
CA MET A 68 -7.20 1.47 -3.97
C MET A 68 -6.61 0.98 -5.28
N THR A 69 -7.12 1.54 -6.38
CA THR A 69 -6.64 1.27 -7.73
C THR A 69 -6.19 2.59 -8.35
N LEU A 70 -5.08 2.53 -9.09
CA LEU A 70 -4.48 3.64 -9.81
C LEU A 70 -4.99 3.76 -11.25
#